data_AF-A0A3D2TYB1-F1
#
_entry.id   AF-A0A3D2TYB1-F1
#
_cell.length_a   1.000
_cell.length_b   1.000
_cell.length_c   1.000
_cell.angle_alpha   90.00
_cell.angle_beta   90.00
_cell.angle_gamma   90.00
#
_symmetry.space_group_name_H-M   'P 1'
#
loop_
_entity.id
_entity.type
_entity.pdbx_description
1 polymer ?
#
loop_
_entity_poly.entity_id
_entity_poly.type
_entity_poly.pdbx_seq_one_letter_code
_entity_poly.pdbx_strand_id
1 'polypeptide(L)' 'MVKNVRMRLLLVMQVLTEQTDEKHGLTMKEILEWITEKGIAGERKSVYEDIHALQEFGLPIVYCTEDKTYRFQQ' A
#
# COMPACT_ATOMS: atom_id res chain seq x y z
N MET A 1 -4.32 -2.59 17.81
CA MET A 1 -3.84 -3.08 16.50
C MET A 1 -2.81 -4.16 16.71
N VAL A 2 -2.81 -5.20 15.87
CA VAL A 2 -1.92 -6.36 15.98
C VAL A 2 -0.79 -6.24 14.95
N LYS A 3 0.45 -6.53 15.36
CA LYS A 3 1.59 -6.62 14.44
C LYS A 3 1.59 -7.99 13.75
N ASN A 4 1.32 -8.01 12.44
CA ASN A 4 1.40 -9.22 11.62
C ASN A 4 1.88 -8.87 10.21
N VAL A 5 3.13 -9.22 9.90
CA VAL A 5 3.78 -8.85 8.63
C VAL A 5 3.10 -9.51 7.43
N ARG A 6 2.77 -10.82 7.54
CA ARG A 6 2.15 -11.54 6.42
C ARG A 6 0.77 -10.97 6.09
N MET A 7 -0.04 -10.73 7.11
CA MET A 7 -1.35 -10.10 6.91
C MET A 7 -1.22 -8.69 6.35
N ARG A 8 -0.28 -7.89 6.87
CA ARG A 8 -0.06 -6.53 6.36
C ARG A 8 0.32 -6.52 4.87
N LEU A 9 1.25 -7.39 4.45
CA LEU A 9 1.63 -7.52 3.04
C LEU A 9 0.44 -7.91 2.15
N LEU A 10 -0.36 -8.89 2.58
CA LEU A 10 -1.56 -9.29 1.84
C LEU A 10 -2.59 -8.16 1.74
N LEU A 11 -2.75 -7.39 2.81
CA LEU A 11 -3.64 -6.23 2.86
C LEU A 11 -3.14 -5.08 1.97
N VAL A 12 -1.83 -4.81 1.94
CA VAL A 12 -1.23 -3.83 1.01
C VAL A 12 -1.46 -4.25 -0.44
N MET A 13 -1.24 -5.53 -0.77
CA MET A 13 -1.52 -6.05 -2.10
C MET A 13 -3.00 -5.87 -2.45
N GLN A 14 -3.91 -6.30 -1.55
CA GLN A 14 -5.34 -6.22 -1.77
C GLN A 14 -5.81 -4.79 -2.02
N VAL A 15 -5.40 -3.82 -1.19
CA VAL A 15 -5.86 -2.43 -1.34
C VAL A 15 -5.39 -1.79 -2.64
N LEU A 16 -4.15 -2.06 -3.05
CA LEU A 16 -3.62 -1.55 -4.32
C LEU A 16 -4.35 -2.19 -5.51
N THR A 17 -4.61 -3.50 -5.47
CA THR A 17 -5.29 -4.19 -6.56
C THR A 17 -6.78 -3.85 -6.66
N GLU A 18 -7.47 -3.62 -5.54
CA GLU A 18 -8.91 -3.36 -5.52
C GLU A 18 -9.28 -1.88 -5.69
N GLN A 19 -8.39 -0.96 -5.32
CA GLN A 19 -8.69 0.48 -5.24
C GLN A 19 -7.75 1.38 -6.03
N THR A 20 -6.83 0.80 -6.82
CA THR A 20 -5.98 1.59 -7.72
C THR A 20 -6.04 1.12 -9.16
N ASP A 21 -5.80 2.05 -10.08
CA ASP A 21 -5.61 1.83 -11.51
C ASP A 21 -4.60 2.87 -12.04
N GLU A 22 -4.33 2.86 -13.35
CA GLU A 22 -3.36 3.75 -14.00
C GLU A 22 -3.60 5.25 -13.75
N LYS A 23 -4.81 5.65 -13.34
CA LYS A 23 -5.23 7.04 -13.11
C LYS A 23 -5.52 7.35 -11.64
N HIS A 24 -5.87 6.36 -10.84
CA HIS A 24 -6.29 6.54 -9.45
C HIS A 24 -5.36 5.81 -8.51
N GLY A 25 -4.43 6.55 -7.89
CA GLY A 25 -3.53 6.01 -6.89
C GLY A 25 -3.91 6.34 -5.45
N LEU A 26 -3.41 5.56 -4.51
CA LEU A 26 -3.57 5.77 -3.07
C LEU A 26 -2.33 6.38 -2.44
N THR A 27 -2.54 7.35 -1.55
CA THR A 27 -1.49 7.87 -0.69
C THR A 27 -1.10 6.87 0.38
N MET A 28 0.12 7.01 0.90
CA MET A 28 0.57 6.23 2.07
C MET A 28 -0.38 6.38 3.27
N LYS A 29 -1.02 7.54 3.45
CA LYS A 29 -1.98 7.76 4.53
C LYS A 29 -3.22 6.88 4.36
N GLU A 30 -3.81 6.87 3.16
CA GLU A 30 -5.01 6.06 2.86
C GLU A 30 -4.72 4.56 3.01
N ILE A 31 -3.55 4.10 2.55
CA ILE A 31 -3.13 2.70 2.72
C ILE A 31 -3.04 2.34 4.21
N LEU A 32 -2.43 3.20 5.04
CA LEU A 32 -2.30 2.97 6.47
C LEU A 32 -3.65 2.95 7.19
N GLU A 33 -4.55 3.87 6.84
CA GLU A 33 -5.91 3.92 7.38
C GLU A 33 -6.66 2.62 7.06
N TRP A 34 -6.63 2.20 5.80
CA TRP A 34 -7.32 0.98 5.33
C TRP A 34 -6.82 -0.31 6.01
N ILE A 35 -5.52 -0.42 6.27
CA ILE A 35 -4.92 -1.57 6.99
C ILE A 35 -5.28 -1.52 8.48
N THR A 36 -5.28 -0.31 9.07
CA THR A 36 -5.60 -0.07 10.48
C THR A 36 -7.05 -0.41 10.78
N GLU A 37 -7.98 -0.08 9.89
CA GLU A 37 -9.39 -0.47 9.97
C GLU A 37 -9.59 -2.00 10.06
N LYS A 38 -8.66 -2.78 9.52
CA LYS A 38 -8.67 -4.25 9.56
C LYS A 38 -7.97 -4.83 10.80
N GLY A 39 -7.64 -3.98 11.77
CA GLY A 39 -7.03 -4.40 13.02
C GLY A 39 -5.51 -4.59 12.96
N ILE A 40 -4.88 -4.35 11.81
CA ILE A 40 -3.45 -4.58 11.59
C ILE A 40 -2.66 -3.29 11.78
N ALA A 41 -1.55 -3.37 12.53
CA ALA A 41 -0.64 -2.24 12.70
C ALA A 41 0.17 -2.00 11.42
N GLY A 42 -0.01 -0.83 10.81
CA GLY A 42 0.80 -0.32 9.70
C GLY A 42 1.68 0.84 10.15
N GLU A 43 2.97 0.78 9.83
CA GLU A 43 3.89 1.91 9.96
C GLU A 43 4.41 2.25 8.56
N ARG A 44 4.65 3.54 8.28
CA ARG A 44 5.12 4.00 6.96
C ARG A 44 6.30 3.18 6.45
N LYS A 45 7.35 3.03 7.28
CA LYS A 45 8.55 2.26 6.91
C LYS A 45 8.23 0.81 6.57
N SER A 46 7.40 0.16 7.40
CA SER A 46 6.97 -1.22 7.18
C SER A 46 6.14 -1.40 5.90
N VAL A 47 5.27 -0.45 5.57
CA VAL A 47 4.47 -0.50 4.34
C VAL A 47 5.33 -0.25 3.09
N TYR A 48 6.33 0.63 3.15
CA TYR A 48 7.32 0.75 2.07
C TYR A 48 8.06 -0.56 1.82
N GLU A 49 8.47 -1.26 2.88
CA GLU A 49 9.10 -2.59 2.76
C GLU A 49 8.16 -3.61 2.10
N ASP A 50 6.87 -3.62 2.48
CA ASP A 50 5.88 -4.49 1.86
C ASP A 50 5.67 -4.15 0.37
N ILE A 51 5.54 -2.87 0.01
CA ILE A 51 5.38 -2.42 -1.38
C ILE A 51 6.60 -2.83 -2.21
N HIS A 52 7.81 -2.65 -1.67
CA HIS A 52 9.04 -3.08 -2.35
C HIS A 52 9.06 -4.60 -2.58
N ALA A 53 8.67 -5.39 -1.58
CA ALA A 53 8.58 -6.84 -1.73
C ALA A 53 7.54 -7.25 -2.79
N LEU A 54 6.43 -6.53 -2.90
CA LEU A 54 5.41 -6.75 -3.94
C LEU A 54 5.92 -6.39 -5.34
N GLN A 55 6.71 -5.31 -5.46
CA GLN A 55 7.39 -4.96 -6.72
C GLN A 55 8.41 -6.02 -7.13
N GLU A 56 9.25 -6.49 -6.19
CA GLU A 56 10.20 -7.60 -6.43
C GLU A 56 9.49 -8.91 -6.81
N PHE A 57 8.32 -9.17 -6.23
CA PHE A 57 7.47 -10.30 -6.59
C PHE A 57 6.94 -10.20 -8.03
N GLY A 58 6.86 -9.00 -8.61
CA GLY A 58 6.49 -8.76 -10.00
C GLY A 58 5.17 -8.00 -10.20
N LEU A 59 4.61 -7.39 -9.15
CA LEU A 59 3.44 -6.53 -9.30
C LEU A 59 3.85 -5.16 -9.89
N PRO A 60 3.12 -4.62 -10.87
CA PRO A 60 3.47 -3.39 -11.58
C PRO A 60 3.14 -2.12 -10.75
N ILE A 61 3.46 -2.12 -9.46
CA ILE A 61 3.19 -0.97 -8.59
C ILE A 61 4.18 0.14 -8.93
N VAL A 62 3.67 1.32 -9.27
CA VAL A 62 4.44 2.54 -9.51
C VAL A 62 3.99 3.65 -8.57
N TYR A 63 4.80 4.69 -8.45
CA TYR A 63 4.40 5.91 -7.76
C TYR A 63 4.26 7.05 -8.76
N CYS A 64 3.27 7.89 -8.54
CA CYS A 64 3.07 9.14 -9.26
C CYS A 64 3.00 10.30 -8.28
N THR A 65 3.29 11.50 -8.78
CA THR A 65 3.09 12.74 -8.04
C THR A 65 2.02 13.56 -8.73
N GLU A 66 0.91 13.75 -8.03
CA GLU A 66 -0.23 14.57 -8.46
C GLU A 66 -0.41 15.67 -7.41
N ASP A 67 -0.41 16.94 -7.82
CA ASP A 67 -0.53 18.10 -6.91
C ASP A 67 0.43 18.05 -5.69
N LYS A 68 1.68 17.64 -5.93
CA LYS A 68 2.73 17.44 -4.90
C LYS A 68 2.42 16.33 -3.89
N THR A 69 1.42 15.51 -4.16
CA THR A 69 1.02 14.35 -3.34
C THR A 69 1.52 13.07 -3.99
N TYR A 70 2.23 12.25 -3.22
CA TYR A 70 2.71 10.94 -3.66
C TYR A 70 1.60 9.89 -3.54
N ARG A 71 1.35 9.18 -4.63
CA ARG A 71 0.35 8.10 -4.72
C ARG A 71 0.97 6.84 -5.32
N PHE A 72 0.54 5.69 -4.84
CA PHE A 72 0.87 4.37 -5.39
C PHE A 72 -0.28 3.89 -6.27
N GLN A 73 0.03 3.34 -7.43
CA GLN A 73 -0.95 2.85 -8.40
C GLN A 73 -0.41 1.65 -9.19
N GLN A 74 -1.29 0.93 -9.88
CA GLN A 74 -0.98 -0.22 -10.74
C GLN A 74 -1.48 -0.03 -12.16
#